data_AF-A0A947XWC3-F1
#
_entry.id   AF-A0A947XWC3-F1
#
_cell.length_a   1.000
_cell.length_b   1.000
_cell.length_c   1.000
_cell.angle_alpha   90.00
_cell.angle_beta   90.00
_cell.angle_gamma   90.00
#
_symmetry.space_group_name_H-M   'P 1'
#
loop_
_entity.id
_entity.type
_entity.pdbx_description
1 polymer ?
#
loop_
_entity_poly.entity_id
_entity_poly.type
_entity_poly.pdbx_seq_one_letter_code
_entity_poly.pdbx_strand_id
1 'polypeptide(L)'
;MPEVHRGARMRRHDLVWIEASTPPAQLQVAVPWRPALQAWLLQRRPLVVGRQPEPAGERLRLGFTLPGRGPRSRVEVHAPRAAITRHTPAPPLSDIQTHAPVAWQAAIAALLAAFAAQGTQLRAYGSLVNQAYSGEACLREDSDLDLLIDCRDRAETLASLALLQAHDAAPRLDGELRLAGWAVAWRELARVLGGGPQGELMVRSDTAVQRMGVAAWLAT
;
A
#
# COMPACT_ATOMS: atom_id res chain seq x y z
N MET A 1 -19.73 -2.02 -13.88
CA MET A 1 -20.00 -1.85 -12.43
C MET A 1 -19.03 -2.78 -11.70
N PRO A 2 -18.09 -2.30 -10.88
CA PRO A 2 -17.20 -3.22 -10.17
C PRO A 2 -17.98 -3.87 -9.00
N GLU A 3 -17.96 -5.20 -8.95
CA GLU A 3 -18.58 -6.03 -7.92
C GLU A 3 -18.14 -5.62 -6.50
N VAL A 4 -19.11 -5.30 -5.65
CA VAL A 4 -18.90 -5.15 -4.21
C VAL A 4 -18.76 -6.56 -3.62
N HIS A 5 -17.52 -7.04 -3.48
CA HIS A 5 -17.23 -8.30 -2.80
C HIS A 5 -17.47 -8.14 -1.28
N ARG A 6 -18.73 -8.26 -0.83
CA ARG A 6 -19.08 -8.44 0.58
C ARG A 6 -18.60 -9.83 1.05
N GLY A 7 -17.30 -9.99 1.27
CA GLY A 7 -16.70 -11.26 1.67
C GLY A 7 -15.19 -11.36 1.45
N ALA A 8 -14.59 -10.46 0.67
CA ALA A 8 -13.14 -10.46 0.49
C ALA A 8 -12.41 -10.01 1.77
N ARG A 9 -11.33 -10.74 2.12
CA ARG A 9 -10.40 -10.33 3.17
C ARG A 9 -9.76 -8.99 2.77
N MET A 10 -9.81 -8.01 3.66
CA MET A 10 -9.16 -6.72 3.48
C MET A 10 -7.72 -6.82 3.95
N ARG A 11 -6.78 -6.55 3.06
CA ARG A 11 -5.34 -6.61 3.33
C ARG A 11 -4.80 -5.22 3.65
N ARG A 12 -3.65 -5.14 4.33
CA ARG A 12 -2.96 -3.85 4.51
C ARG A 12 -2.75 -3.18 3.15
N HIS A 13 -2.88 -1.87 3.08
CA HIS A 13 -2.79 -1.05 1.85
C HIS A 13 -3.98 -1.15 0.89
N ASP A 14 -4.96 -2.03 1.14
CA ASP A 14 -6.22 -1.97 0.41
C ASP A 14 -6.95 -0.65 0.66
N LEU A 15 -7.82 -0.28 -0.28
CA LEU A 15 -8.64 0.92 -0.20
C LEU A 15 -10.08 0.56 0.12
N VAL A 16 -10.69 1.33 1.02
CA VAL A 16 -12.10 1.19 1.38
C VAL A 16 -12.79 2.54 1.35
N TRP A 17 -14.08 2.54 1.04
CA TRP A 17 -14.92 3.73 1.05
C TRP A 17 -16.00 3.59 2.11
N ILE A 18 -16.27 4.72 2.76
CA ILE A 18 -17.36 4.91 3.72
C ILE A 18 -18.17 6.09 3.20
N GLU A 19 -19.49 6.00 3.27
CA GLU A 19 -20.36 7.10 2.84
C GLU A 19 -20.29 8.27 3.83
N ALA A 20 -20.34 9.49 3.32
CA ALA A 20 -20.34 10.69 4.16
C ALA A 20 -21.56 10.77 5.10
N SER A 21 -22.63 10.05 4.77
CA SER A 21 -23.84 9.91 5.59
C SER A 21 -23.70 8.91 6.74
N THR A 22 -22.59 8.16 6.84
CA THR A 22 -22.34 7.26 7.97
C THR A 22 -22.33 8.08 9.27
N PRO A 23 -23.14 7.72 10.28
CA PRO A 23 -23.23 8.49 11.51
C PRO A 23 -21.85 8.65 12.17
N PRO A 24 -21.42 9.86 12.57
CA PRO A 24 -20.10 10.09 13.17
C PRO A 24 -19.84 9.26 14.43
N ALA A 25 -20.88 8.87 15.17
CA ALA A 25 -20.76 7.98 16.33
C ALA A 25 -20.27 6.57 15.95
N GLN A 26 -20.50 6.13 14.70
CA GLN A 26 -19.98 4.86 14.17
C GLN A 26 -18.53 4.96 13.70
N LEU A 27 -17.91 6.15 13.71
CA LEU A 27 -16.52 6.37 13.28
C LEU A 27 -15.70 6.90 14.45
N GLN A 28 -14.68 6.13 14.84
CA GLN A 28 -13.77 6.49 15.91
C GLN A 28 -12.55 7.15 15.29
N VAL A 29 -12.31 8.40 15.63
CA VAL A 29 -11.17 9.21 15.19
C VAL A 29 -10.85 10.22 16.29
N ALA A 30 -9.58 10.59 16.46
CA ALA A 30 -9.20 11.59 17.45
C ALA A 30 -9.92 12.92 17.19
N VAL A 31 -10.34 13.61 18.26
CA VAL A 31 -11.18 14.82 18.19
C VAL A 31 -10.64 15.89 17.22
N PRO A 32 -9.34 16.23 17.22
CA PRO A 32 -8.79 17.23 16.30
C PRO A 32 -8.96 16.88 14.81
N TRP A 33 -9.09 15.58 14.49
CA TRP A 33 -9.18 15.11 13.11
C TRP A 33 -10.60 14.85 12.62
N ARG A 34 -11.64 15.03 13.46
CA ARG A 34 -13.04 14.84 13.06
C ARG A 34 -13.45 15.71 11.85
N PRO A 35 -13.12 17.02 11.79
CA PRO A 35 -13.45 17.84 10.63
C PRO A 35 -12.74 17.36 9.36
N ALA A 36 -11.47 16.95 9.48
CA ALA A 36 -10.69 16.46 8.36
C ALA A 36 -11.26 15.15 7.79
N LEU A 37 -11.68 14.22 8.67
CA LEU A 37 -12.37 13.00 8.25
C LEU A 37 -13.69 13.31 7.54
N GLN A 38 -14.51 14.21 8.08
CA GLN A 38 -15.78 14.56 7.44
C GLN A 38 -15.58 15.14 6.03
N ALA A 39 -14.63 16.07 5.89
CA ALA A 39 -14.29 16.65 4.59
C ALA A 39 -13.77 15.57 3.61
N TRP A 40 -12.96 14.63 4.08
CA TRP A 40 -12.45 13.53 3.29
C TRP A 40 -13.56 12.62 2.74
N LEU A 41 -14.51 12.25 3.60
CA LEU A 41 -15.64 11.39 3.23
C LEU A 41 -16.62 12.11 2.28
N LEU A 42 -16.88 13.40 2.49
CA LEU A 42 -17.72 14.21 1.59
C LEU A 42 -17.19 14.24 0.16
N GLN A 43 -15.86 14.18 0.00
CA GLN A 43 -15.20 14.10 -1.30
C GLN A 43 -15.11 12.67 -1.86
N ARG A 44 -15.73 11.69 -1.18
CA ARG A 44 -15.75 10.27 -1.57
C ARG A 44 -14.36 9.67 -1.75
N ARG A 45 -13.38 10.18 -0.98
CA ARG A 45 -11.99 9.71 -1.01
C ARG A 45 -11.86 8.41 -0.18
N PRO A 46 -11.01 7.46 -0.59
CA PRO A 46 -10.82 6.21 0.14
C PRO A 46 -10.08 6.39 1.46
N LEU A 47 -10.33 5.50 2.40
CA LEU A 47 -9.45 5.21 3.52
C LEU A 47 -8.56 4.01 3.17
N VAL A 48 -7.35 3.97 3.71
CA VAL A 48 -6.38 2.89 3.58
C VAL A 48 -6.54 1.92 4.74
N VAL A 49 -6.63 0.63 4.44
CA VAL A 49 -6.65 -0.44 5.44
C VAL A 49 -5.28 -0.53 6.12
N GLY A 50 -5.29 -0.36 7.44
CA GLY A 50 -4.10 -0.52 8.29
C GLY A 50 -3.84 -1.97 8.66
N ARG A 51 -2.74 -2.20 9.39
CA ARG A 51 -2.52 -3.47 10.09
C ARG A 51 -3.57 -3.63 11.18
N GLN A 52 -4.32 -4.73 11.16
CA GLN A 52 -5.38 -5.02 12.11
C GLN A 52 -4.78 -5.56 13.44
N PRO A 53 -5.44 -5.33 14.58
CA PRO A 53 -5.02 -5.96 15.84
C PRO A 53 -5.27 -7.47 15.80
N GLU A 54 -4.53 -8.19 16.64
CA GLU A 54 -4.74 -9.62 16.93
C GLU A 54 -4.89 -9.78 18.46
N PRO A 55 -6.02 -10.31 18.96
CA PRO A 55 -7.18 -10.81 18.22
C PRO A 55 -7.94 -9.69 17.47
N ALA A 56 -8.66 -10.08 16.41
CA ALA A 56 -9.44 -9.15 15.61
C ALA A 56 -10.56 -8.53 16.46
N GLY A 57 -10.65 -7.20 16.47
CA GLY A 57 -11.76 -6.47 17.07
C GLY A 57 -12.96 -6.37 16.12
N GLU A 58 -14.08 -5.83 16.62
CA GLU A 58 -15.29 -5.58 15.83
C GLU A 58 -15.12 -4.44 14.79
N ARG A 59 -14.06 -3.65 14.94
CA ARG A 59 -13.78 -2.47 14.12
C ARG A 59 -12.49 -2.68 13.33
N LEU A 60 -12.51 -2.21 12.09
CA LEU A 60 -11.36 -2.18 11.22
C LEU A 60 -10.51 -0.96 11.53
N ARG A 61 -9.20 -1.16 11.64
CA ARG A 61 -8.22 -0.07 11.67
C ARG A 61 -7.96 0.43 10.26
N LEU A 62 -8.32 1.68 10.01
CA LEU A 62 -8.20 2.38 8.74
C LEU A 62 -7.40 3.68 8.95
N GLY A 63 -7.10 4.37 7.86
CA GLY A 63 -6.60 5.74 7.96
C GLY A 63 -6.38 6.40 6.62
N PHE A 64 -6.05 7.67 6.65
CA PHE A 64 -5.63 8.44 5.49
C PHE A 64 -4.53 9.40 5.90
N THR A 65 -3.79 9.93 4.93
CA THR A 65 -2.78 10.95 5.18
C THR A 65 -3.34 12.27 4.71
N LEU A 66 -3.27 13.31 5.55
CA LEU A 66 -3.68 14.63 5.13
C LEU A 66 -2.88 15.03 3.87
N PRO A 67 -3.58 15.51 2.83
CA PRO A 67 -2.93 15.86 1.59
C PRO A 67 -2.07 17.11 1.75
N GLY A 68 -1.16 17.32 0.81
CA GLY A 68 -0.22 18.43 0.81
C GLY A 68 1.22 18.02 1.04
N ARG A 69 2.13 18.97 0.84
CA ARG A 69 3.59 18.77 0.95
C ARG A 69 4.16 19.06 2.34
N GLY A 70 3.32 19.49 3.29
CA GLY A 70 3.69 19.77 4.67
C GLY A 70 4.02 18.50 5.49
N PRO A 71 4.12 18.62 6.82
CA PRO A 71 4.32 17.46 7.69
C PRO A 71 3.29 16.37 7.41
N ARG A 72 3.76 15.12 7.28
CA ARG A 72 2.89 13.97 7.01
C ARG A 72 2.03 13.67 8.23
N SER A 73 0.82 14.20 8.27
CA SER A 73 -0.18 13.91 9.32
C SER A 73 -1.05 12.72 8.91
N ARG A 74 -0.82 11.58 9.56
CA ARG A 74 -1.66 10.39 9.37
C ARG A 74 -2.83 10.41 10.35
N VAL A 75 -4.04 10.34 9.83
CA VAL A 75 -5.28 10.25 10.61
C VAL A 75 -5.70 8.79 10.68
N GLU A 76 -5.76 8.25 11.89
CA GLU A 76 -6.26 6.90 12.16
C GLU A 76 -7.77 6.92 12.40
N VAL A 77 -8.48 5.99 11.77
CA VAL A 77 -9.94 5.88 11.81
C VAL A 77 -10.31 4.43 12.11
N HIS A 78 -11.20 4.21 13.07
CA HIS A 78 -11.75 2.88 13.38
C HIS A 78 -13.23 2.84 13.01
N ALA A 79 -13.62 1.90 12.16
CA ALA A 79 -14.99 1.79 11.65
C ALA A 79 -15.48 0.34 11.68
N PRO A 80 -16.77 0.08 11.95
CA PRO A 80 -17.33 -1.25 11.81
C PRO A 80 -17.26 -1.69 10.34
N ARG A 81 -17.08 -2.99 10.09
CA ARG A 81 -17.07 -3.53 8.72
C ARG A 81 -18.34 -3.19 7.94
N ALA A 82 -19.48 -3.10 8.62
CA ALA A 82 -20.76 -2.74 8.01
C ALA A 82 -20.82 -1.30 7.45
N ALA A 83 -19.92 -0.41 7.88
CA ALA A 83 -19.82 0.95 7.33
C ALA A 83 -19.08 1.00 5.97
N ILE A 84 -18.39 -0.09 5.59
CA ILE A 84 -17.65 -0.13 4.33
C ILE A 84 -18.59 -0.37 3.16
N THR A 85 -18.69 0.60 2.25
CA THR A 85 -19.57 0.52 1.07
C THR A 85 -18.86 0.02 -0.17
N ARG A 86 -17.53 0.19 -0.24
CA ARG A 86 -16.69 -0.33 -1.32
C ARG A 86 -15.32 -0.74 -0.78
N HIS A 87 -14.73 -1.76 -1.39
CA HIS A 87 -13.38 -2.24 -1.12
C HIS A 87 -12.69 -2.55 -2.45
N THR A 88 -11.43 -2.15 -2.57
CA THR A 88 -10.54 -2.60 -3.64
C THR A 88 -9.15 -2.89 -3.08
N PRO A 89 -8.35 -3.72 -3.74
CA PRO A 89 -6.91 -3.74 -3.50
C PRO A 89 -6.28 -2.36 -3.74
N ALA A 90 -5.02 -2.20 -3.33
CA ALA A 90 -4.19 -1.07 -3.73
C ALA A 90 -4.24 -0.87 -5.26
N PRO A 91 -4.33 0.38 -5.77
CA PRO A 91 -4.53 0.63 -7.19
C PRO A 91 -3.35 0.10 -8.03
N PRO A 92 -3.60 -0.46 -9.22
CA PRO A 92 -2.55 -0.71 -10.19
C PRO A 92 -1.76 0.57 -10.47
N LEU A 93 -0.44 0.50 -10.52
CA LEU A 93 0.41 1.65 -10.81
C LEU A 93 0.08 2.24 -12.19
N SER A 94 -0.27 1.39 -13.17
CA SER A 94 -0.72 1.80 -14.50
C SER A 94 -1.89 2.79 -14.48
N ASP A 95 -2.79 2.66 -13.51
CA ASP A 95 -4.03 3.45 -13.46
C ASP A 95 -3.77 4.85 -12.92
N ILE A 96 -2.65 5.04 -12.21
CA ILE A 96 -2.33 6.28 -11.50
C ILE A 96 -0.98 6.88 -11.89
N GLN A 97 -0.28 6.30 -12.87
CA GLN A 97 1.05 6.76 -13.30
C GLN A 97 1.06 8.24 -13.74
N THR A 98 -0.04 8.72 -14.32
CA THR A 98 -0.18 10.09 -14.82
C THR A 98 -0.27 11.12 -13.69
N HIS A 99 -0.56 10.68 -12.47
CA HIS A 99 -0.50 11.52 -11.27
C HIS A 99 0.92 11.67 -10.72
N ALA A 100 1.90 10.89 -11.20
CA ALA A 100 3.29 11.06 -10.81
C ALA A 100 3.89 12.34 -11.45
N PRO A 101 4.92 12.93 -10.82
CA PRO A 101 5.71 14.00 -11.44
C PRO A 101 6.14 13.63 -12.86
N VAL A 102 6.09 14.58 -13.79
CA VAL A 102 6.43 14.36 -15.21
C VAL A 102 7.80 13.72 -15.37
N ALA A 103 8.78 14.15 -14.57
CA ALA A 103 10.14 13.60 -14.57
C ALA A 103 10.20 12.09 -14.25
N TRP A 104 9.19 11.54 -13.59
CA TRP A 104 9.13 10.12 -13.20
C TRP A 104 8.40 9.25 -14.23
N GLN A 105 7.55 9.84 -15.08
CA GLN A 105 6.60 9.08 -15.90
C GLN A 105 7.29 8.14 -16.89
N ALA A 106 8.41 8.56 -17.50
CA ALA A 106 9.17 7.71 -18.40
C ALA A 106 9.78 6.49 -17.68
N ALA A 107 10.34 6.69 -16.48
CA ALA A 107 10.88 5.63 -15.65
C ALA A 107 9.78 4.65 -15.19
N ILE A 108 8.63 5.19 -14.77
CA ILE A 108 7.45 4.39 -14.38
C ILE A 108 6.94 3.56 -15.56
N ALA A 109 6.87 4.13 -16.76
CA ALA A 109 6.44 3.42 -17.96
C ALA A 109 7.39 2.26 -18.32
N ALA A 110 8.70 2.48 -18.25
CA ALA A 110 9.70 1.43 -18.47
C ALA A 110 9.58 0.29 -17.43
N LEU A 111 9.39 0.65 -16.16
CA LEU A 111 9.17 -0.31 -15.07
C LEU A 111 7.88 -1.11 -15.27
N LEU A 112 6.78 -0.46 -15.66
CA LEU A 112 5.51 -1.13 -15.97
C LEU A 112 5.65 -2.11 -17.14
N ALA A 113 6.38 -1.74 -18.20
CA ALA A 113 6.63 -2.61 -19.33
C ALA A 113 7.43 -3.86 -18.92
N ALA A 114 8.46 -3.71 -18.09
CA ALA A 114 9.25 -4.82 -17.59
C ALA A 114 8.42 -5.81 -16.75
N PHE A 115 7.58 -5.30 -15.85
CA PHE A 115 6.69 -6.13 -15.04
C PHE A 115 5.56 -6.78 -15.86
N ALA A 116 5.04 -6.08 -16.87
CA ALA A 116 4.06 -6.65 -17.79
C ALA A 116 4.64 -7.84 -18.57
N ALA A 117 5.90 -7.76 -19.00
CA ALA A 117 6.59 -8.88 -19.66
C ALA A 117 6.77 -10.10 -18.73
N GLN A 118 6.89 -9.87 -17.42
CA GLN A 118 6.92 -10.94 -16.40
C GLN A 118 5.52 -11.50 -16.08
N GLY A 119 4.44 -10.80 -16.47
CA GLY A 119 3.07 -11.15 -16.11
C GLY A 119 2.70 -10.81 -14.66
N THR A 120 3.43 -9.91 -14.00
CA THR A 120 3.23 -9.53 -12.61
C THR A 120 2.69 -8.10 -12.52
N GLN A 121 1.61 -7.89 -11.76
CA GLN A 121 0.99 -6.57 -11.63
C GLN A 121 1.68 -5.72 -10.55
N LEU A 122 2.13 -4.52 -10.93
CA LEU A 122 2.57 -3.50 -9.98
C LEU A 122 1.38 -2.71 -9.43
N ARG A 123 1.30 -2.62 -8.10
CA ARG A 123 0.38 -1.73 -7.39
C ARG A 123 1.18 -0.66 -6.67
N ALA A 124 0.57 0.48 -6.39
CA ALA A 124 1.21 1.52 -5.58
C ALA A 124 0.47 1.73 -4.26
N TYR A 125 1.17 2.28 -3.28
CA TYR A 125 0.56 2.85 -2.08
C TYR A 125 1.22 4.18 -1.72
N GLY A 126 0.94 4.70 -0.53
CA GLY A 126 1.66 5.85 0.00
C GLY A 126 1.32 7.15 -0.73
N SER A 127 2.33 7.98 -0.98
CA SER A 127 2.14 9.38 -1.38
C SER A 127 1.57 9.54 -2.79
N LEU A 128 1.93 8.66 -3.74
CA LEU A 128 1.36 8.69 -5.09
C LEU A 128 -0.14 8.38 -5.07
N VAL A 129 -0.55 7.37 -4.30
CA VAL A 129 -1.97 7.04 -4.11
C VAL A 129 -2.70 8.19 -3.42
N ASN A 130 -2.10 8.80 -2.40
CA ASN A 130 -2.70 9.96 -1.74
C ASN A 130 -2.93 11.10 -2.73
N GLN A 131 -1.95 11.40 -3.58
CA GLN A 131 -2.05 12.44 -4.61
C GLN A 131 -3.11 12.10 -5.67
N ALA A 132 -3.16 10.87 -6.16
CA ALA A 132 -4.14 10.44 -7.16
C ALA A 132 -5.58 10.56 -6.65
N TYR A 133 -5.85 10.18 -5.40
CA TYR A 133 -7.21 10.22 -4.84
C TYR A 133 -7.59 11.54 -4.16
N SER A 134 -6.61 12.34 -3.71
CA SER A 134 -6.89 13.70 -3.21
C SER A 134 -6.94 14.75 -4.31
N GLY A 135 -6.24 14.55 -5.43
CA GLY A 135 -6.01 15.59 -6.43
C GLY A 135 -5.04 16.69 -5.96
N GLU A 136 -4.45 16.54 -4.77
CA GLU A 136 -3.55 17.53 -4.16
C GLU A 136 -2.10 17.03 -4.21
N ALA A 137 -1.16 17.96 -4.37
CA ALA A 137 0.26 17.61 -4.42
C ALA A 137 0.73 17.04 -3.08
N CYS A 138 1.05 15.75 -3.06
CA CYS A 138 1.56 15.01 -1.89
C CYS A 138 3.00 14.50 -2.10
N LEU A 139 3.42 14.36 -3.35
CA LEU A 139 4.79 13.99 -3.71
C LEU A 139 5.70 15.21 -3.68
N ARG A 140 6.93 15.02 -3.19
CA ARG A 140 8.06 15.94 -3.28
C ARG A 140 9.13 15.36 -4.20
N GLU A 141 10.13 16.15 -4.57
CA GLU A 141 11.24 15.69 -5.41
C GLU A 141 12.02 14.53 -4.78
N ASP A 142 12.14 14.55 -3.44
CA ASP A 142 12.80 13.53 -2.62
C ASP A 142 11.90 12.35 -2.23
N SER A 143 10.67 12.31 -2.75
CA SER A 143 9.74 11.24 -2.39
C SER A 143 10.08 9.94 -3.11
N ASP A 144 9.84 8.84 -2.40
CA ASP A 144 9.92 7.52 -2.98
C ASP A 144 8.65 7.16 -3.75
N LEU A 145 8.78 6.25 -4.71
CA LEU A 145 7.68 5.53 -5.31
C LEU A 145 7.45 4.23 -4.54
N ASP A 146 6.44 4.22 -3.66
CA ASP A 146 6.04 3.07 -2.85
C ASP A 146 5.25 2.03 -3.68
N LEU A 147 5.84 0.85 -3.88
CA LEU A 147 5.31 -0.22 -4.71
C LEU A 147 4.90 -1.46 -3.91
N LEU A 148 3.89 -2.15 -4.43
CA LEU A 148 3.41 -3.40 -3.88
C LEU A 148 3.30 -4.45 -4.97
N ILE A 149 3.88 -5.61 -4.70
CA ILE A 149 3.92 -6.75 -5.62
C ILE A 149 3.44 -7.99 -4.86
N ASP A 150 2.35 -8.60 -5.34
CA ASP A 150 1.88 -9.91 -4.88
C ASP A 150 2.59 -10.99 -5.72
N CYS A 151 3.53 -11.72 -5.13
CA CYS A 151 4.28 -12.80 -5.75
C CYS A 151 3.63 -14.17 -5.44
N ARG A 152 3.59 -15.05 -6.43
CA ARG A 152 3.04 -16.41 -6.30
C ARG A 152 4.00 -17.38 -5.65
N ASP A 153 5.29 -17.25 -5.96
CA ASP A 153 6.33 -18.18 -5.52
C ASP A 153 7.69 -17.49 -5.39
N ARG A 154 8.69 -18.29 -4.99
CA ARG A 154 10.09 -17.88 -4.88
C ARG A 154 10.67 -17.34 -6.19
N ALA A 155 10.38 -17.99 -7.33
CA ALA A 155 10.96 -17.60 -8.60
C ALA A 155 10.46 -16.22 -9.04
N GLU A 156 9.15 -15.98 -8.94
CA GLU A 156 8.56 -14.67 -9.21
C GLU A 156 9.02 -13.61 -8.21
N THR A 157 9.23 -13.97 -6.95
CA THR A 157 9.78 -13.06 -5.93
C THR A 157 11.18 -12.59 -6.31
N LEU A 158 12.07 -13.50 -6.70
CA LEU A 158 13.44 -13.17 -7.09
C LEU A 158 13.50 -12.43 -8.42
N ALA A 159 12.66 -12.78 -9.39
CA ALA A 159 12.55 -12.05 -10.65
C ALA A 159 12.06 -10.60 -10.42
N SER A 160 11.02 -10.43 -9.59
CA SER A 160 10.51 -9.10 -9.22
C SER A 160 11.56 -8.26 -8.49
N LEU A 161 12.34 -8.88 -7.60
CA LEU A 161 13.45 -8.20 -6.92
C LEU A 161 14.50 -7.71 -7.91
N ALA A 162 14.88 -8.54 -8.89
CA ALA A 162 15.86 -8.17 -9.91
C ALA A 162 15.36 -7.00 -10.77
N LEU A 163 14.07 -7.00 -11.16
CA LEU A 163 13.46 -5.88 -11.87
C LEU A 163 13.47 -4.59 -11.05
N LEU A 164 13.12 -4.67 -9.76
CA LEU A 164 13.18 -3.51 -8.86
C LEU A 164 14.60 -2.96 -8.77
N GLN A 165 15.62 -3.81 -8.64
CA GLN A 165 17.02 -3.37 -8.60
C GLN A 165 17.49 -2.75 -9.91
N ALA A 166 17.10 -3.33 -11.06
CA ALA A 166 17.50 -2.85 -12.38
C ALA A 166 16.87 -1.49 -12.75
N HIS A 167 15.70 -1.18 -12.18
CA HIS A 167 14.96 0.05 -12.44
C HIS A 167 15.00 1.06 -11.28
N ASP A 168 15.77 0.78 -10.22
CA ASP A 168 15.93 1.70 -9.09
C ASP A 168 16.77 2.92 -9.53
N ALA A 169 16.09 4.01 -9.84
CA ALA A 169 16.69 5.23 -10.37
C ALA A 169 16.00 6.48 -9.78
N ALA A 170 15.57 7.41 -10.63
CA ALA A 170 14.70 8.53 -10.24
C ALA A 170 13.30 8.30 -10.84
N PRO A 171 12.24 8.12 -10.02
CA PRO A 171 12.24 8.14 -8.56
C PRO A 171 12.93 6.94 -7.94
N ARG A 172 13.40 7.13 -6.70
CA ARG A 172 13.82 6.02 -5.85
C ARG A 172 12.62 5.09 -5.64
N LEU A 173 12.82 3.80 -5.87
CA LEU A 173 11.77 2.81 -5.64
C LEU A 173 11.77 2.38 -4.17
N ASP A 174 10.62 2.30 -3.53
CA ASP A 174 10.48 1.62 -2.23
C ASP A 174 9.28 0.69 -2.30
N GLY A 175 9.05 -0.14 -1.28
CA GLY A 175 7.91 -1.04 -1.34
C GLY A 175 8.07 -2.38 -0.66
N GLU A 176 7.03 -3.18 -0.86
CA GLU A 176 6.94 -4.54 -0.31
C GLU A 176 6.72 -5.59 -1.40
N LEU A 177 7.46 -6.71 -1.28
CA LEU A 177 7.17 -7.97 -1.96
C LEU A 177 6.31 -8.83 -1.02
N ARG A 178 5.19 -9.36 -1.51
CA ARG A 178 4.29 -10.23 -0.74
C ARG A 178 4.36 -11.66 -1.23
N LEU A 179 4.57 -12.58 -0.31
CA LEU A 179 4.57 -14.02 -0.55
C LEU A 179 3.89 -14.72 0.63
N ALA A 180 2.99 -15.67 0.34
CA ALA A 180 2.31 -16.50 1.34
C ALA A 180 1.72 -15.74 2.56
N GLY A 181 1.13 -14.55 2.32
CA GLY A 181 0.50 -13.73 3.37
C GLY A 181 1.45 -12.85 4.17
N TRP A 182 2.75 -12.88 3.87
CA TRP A 182 3.77 -12.03 4.47
C TRP A 182 4.31 -11.04 3.45
N ALA A 183 4.62 -9.82 3.91
CA ALA A 183 5.26 -8.79 3.13
C ALA A 183 6.65 -8.46 3.68
N VAL A 184 7.64 -8.27 2.82
CA VAL A 184 9.00 -7.83 3.18
C VAL A 184 9.36 -6.58 2.41
N ALA A 185 10.13 -5.68 3.03
CA ALA A 185 10.68 -4.54 2.31
C ALA A 185 11.69 -5.05 1.29
N TRP A 186 11.51 -4.73 0.00
CA TRP A 186 12.34 -5.33 -1.05
C TRP A 186 13.82 -4.98 -0.90
N ARG A 187 14.12 -3.78 -0.39
CA ARG A 187 15.50 -3.34 -0.10
C ARG A 187 16.15 -4.10 1.03
N GLU A 188 15.37 -4.49 2.04
CA GLU A 188 15.84 -5.35 3.12
C GLU A 188 16.19 -6.73 2.58
N LEU A 189 15.33 -7.28 1.70
CA LEU A 189 15.58 -8.55 1.00
C LEU A 189 16.84 -8.47 0.14
N ALA A 190 17.00 -7.43 -0.68
CA ALA A 190 18.20 -7.22 -1.51
C ALA A 190 19.48 -7.19 -0.66
N ARG A 191 19.47 -6.41 0.43
CA ARG A 191 20.61 -6.29 1.35
C ARG A 191 20.94 -7.64 2.00
N VAL A 192 19.94 -8.37 2.48
CA VAL A 192 20.14 -9.66 3.14
C VAL A 192 20.70 -10.70 2.17
N LEU A 193 20.13 -10.81 0.97
CA LEU A 193 20.63 -11.74 -0.05
C LEU A 193 22.06 -11.42 -0.50
N GLY A 194 22.43 -10.13 -0.57
CA GLY A 194 23.80 -9.71 -0.86
C GLY A 194 24.81 -9.99 0.26
N GLY A 195 24.35 -10.16 1.50
CA GLY A 195 25.19 -10.45 2.67
C GLY A 195 25.33 -11.94 3.04
N GLY A 196 24.59 -12.83 2.36
CA GLY A 196 24.64 -14.29 2.56
C GLY A 196 23.31 -14.92 2.99
N PRO A 197 23.18 -16.26 2.93
CA PRO A 197 21.91 -16.98 3.04
C PRO A 197 21.32 -17.06 4.47
N GLN A 198 22.06 -16.62 5.49
CA GLN A 198 21.64 -16.73 6.90
C GLN A 198 21.03 -15.44 7.47
N GLY A 199 20.73 -14.45 6.64
CA GLY A 199 20.10 -13.23 7.13
C GLY A 199 18.62 -13.40 7.45
N GLU A 200 18.16 -12.62 8.43
CA GLU A 200 16.76 -12.51 8.80
C GLU A 200 16.12 -11.26 8.18
N LEU A 201 14.84 -11.37 7.89
CA LEU A 201 13.98 -10.31 7.36
C LEU A 201 12.92 -9.94 8.38
N MET A 202 12.55 -8.66 8.41
CA MET A 202 11.31 -8.23 9.03
C MET A 202 10.13 -8.54 8.09
N VAL A 203 9.36 -9.58 8.42
CA VAL A 203 8.13 -9.95 7.70
C VAL A 203 6.91 -9.29 8.35
N ARG A 204 5.94 -8.86 7.53
CA ARG A 204 4.74 -8.13 7.95
C ARG A 204 3.49 -8.75 7.34
N SER A 205 2.58 -9.30 8.15
CA SER A 205 1.25 -9.74 7.71
C SER A 205 0.21 -8.65 7.95
N ASP A 206 -1.06 -8.93 7.66
CA ASP A 206 -2.16 -8.01 7.97
C ASP A 206 -2.35 -7.75 9.47
N THR A 207 -1.77 -8.60 10.34
CA THR A 207 -1.95 -8.52 11.79
C THR A 207 -0.64 -8.45 12.59
N ALA A 208 0.43 -9.07 12.09
CA ALA A 208 1.67 -9.29 12.84
C ALA A 208 2.92 -8.75 12.13
N VAL A 209 3.96 -8.55 12.92
CA VAL A 209 5.32 -8.22 12.46
C VAL A 209 6.28 -9.12 13.23
N GLN A 210 7.17 -9.82 12.52
CA GLN A 210 8.14 -10.72 13.14
C GLN A 210 9.41 -10.82 12.30
N ARG A 211 10.45 -11.42 12.88
CA ARG A 211 11.67 -11.78 12.15
C ARG A 211 11.53 -13.20 11.59
N MET A 212 11.97 -13.40 10.36
CA MET A 212 11.97 -14.70 9.69
C MET A 212 13.24 -14.85 8.86
N GLY A 213 13.86 -16.03 8.87
CA GLY A 213 15.01 -16.29 8.00
C GLY A 213 14.63 -16.17 6.52
N VAL A 214 15.50 -15.57 5.70
CA VAL A 214 15.21 -15.35 4.27
C VAL A 214 14.88 -16.65 3.53
N ALA A 215 15.60 -17.74 3.84
CA ALA A 215 15.35 -19.04 3.25
C ALA A 215 13.99 -19.62 3.66
N ALA A 216 13.56 -19.40 4.90
CA ALA A 216 12.26 -19.85 5.39
C ALA A 216 11.11 -19.08 4.73
N TRP A 217 11.24 -17.76 4.60
CA TRP A 217 10.24 -16.94 3.91
C TRP A 217 10.15 -17.24 2.41
N LEU A 218 11.28 -17.49 1.73
CA LEU A 218 11.25 -17.90 0.32
C LEU A 218 10.77 -19.34 0.10
N ALA A 219 10.56 -20.11 1.18
CA ALA A 219 10.07 -21.49 1.12
C ALA A 219 8.61 -21.65 1.52
N THR A 220 7.94 -20.60 2.03
CA THR A 220 6.48 -20.57 2.24
C THR A 220 5.73 -20.48 0.92
#